data_AF-E5XKP7-F1
#
_entry.id   AF-E5XKP7-F1
#
_cell.length_a   1.000
_cell.length_b   1.000
_cell.length_c   1.000
_cell.angle_alpha   90.00
_cell.angle_beta   90.00
_cell.angle_gamma   90.00
#
_symmetry.space_group_name_H-M   'P 1'
#
loop_
_entity.id
_entity.type
_entity.pdbx_description
1 polymer ?
#
loop_
_entity_poly.entity_id
_entity_poly.type
_entity_poly.pdbx_seq_one_letter_code
_entity_poly.pdbx_strand_id
1 'polypeptide(L)'
;MSENALAEIDWLVEAAKSARLHELARSVPERPSRTPGRRKEHPAFVGLLYVLLAGGVTGSHRSAATLLASERAWRLVRLAARRAAGEDLSRKPPRRGQLETWRGCLSEHVGPLRERAADLAVAQAIEAGCFDGTGAPADPKRHNMIVGDGKVVACPVLSKTADRWREQGRPLDVALHKQAGEDSDAYVTGSKFALIGVRASDARNARILLDVAHLPSAKGYGGESGKAVEMVEDALRRVRELDGDVDGVCYDGAFRGKHIDRMMKHGLVVLSPVNRMTGAPTPFEIVADCPCGRRHQLATLNGDLHESRELDTGDVHYTRLARKRLAKRRNDKPPHACRWYQDFVLPCGKTLTIRLDNTDEDCAVRKPRAERIRQHAPEGGVYQDRYGWREDSESWNNIVDRTLYGERMIAHTWRKQLLFMIGHMLARNVLAQHAIDRERLRPTA
;
A
#
# COMPACT_ATOMS: atom_id res chain seq x y z
N MET A 1 -14.22 -35.11 1.11
CA MET A 1 -14.00 -33.66 0.90
C MET A 1 -12.55 -33.50 0.52
N SER A 2 -12.24 -32.71 -0.51
CA SER A 2 -10.84 -32.40 -0.84
C SER A 2 -10.19 -31.59 0.28
N GLU A 3 -8.87 -31.66 0.44
CA GLU A 3 -8.12 -30.86 1.43
C GLU A 3 -8.39 -29.35 1.25
N ASN A 4 -8.55 -28.89 0.00
CA ASN A 4 -8.91 -27.50 -0.30
C ASN A 4 -10.25 -27.07 0.32
N ALA A 5 -11.27 -27.94 0.32
CA ALA A 5 -12.57 -27.61 0.88
C ALA A 5 -12.54 -27.50 2.42
N LEU A 6 -11.63 -28.22 3.09
CA LEU A 6 -11.42 -28.10 4.53
C LEU A 6 -10.73 -26.78 4.86
N ALA A 7 -9.66 -26.43 4.13
CA ALA A 7 -8.95 -25.17 4.31
C ALA A 7 -9.87 -23.95 4.07
N GLU A 8 -10.76 -24.00 3.08
CA GLU A 8 -11.76 -22.96 2.82
C GLU A 8 -12.79 -22.80 3.95
N ILE A 9 -13.17 -23.89 4.61
CA ILE A 9 -14.07 -23.86 5.77
C ILE A 9 -13.38 -23.25 6.99
N ASP A 10 -12.11 -23.57 7.23
CA ASP A 10 -11.35 -22.97 8.34
C ASP A 10 -11.24 -21.46 8.16
N TRP A 11 -10.91 -21.02 6.94
CA TRP A 11 -10.93 -19.61 6.54
C TRP A 11 -12.26 -18.92 6.85
N LEU A 12 -13.36 -19.56 6.47
CA LEU A 12 -14.69 -19.05 6.68
C LEU A 12 -15.02 -18.89 8.17
N VAL A 13 -14.59 -19.84 8.99
CA VAL A 13 -14.77 -19.81 10.45
C VAL A 13 -13.91 -18.71 11.09
N GLU A 14 -12.64 -18.58 10.69
CA GLU A 14 -11.76 -17.52 11.19
C GLU A 14 -12.27 -16.13 10.80
N ALA A 15 -12.72 -15.95 9.56
CA ALA A 15 -13.36 -14.71 9.13
C ALA A 15 -14.62 -14.40 9.97
N ALA A 16 -15.41 -15.43 10.30
CA ALA A 16 -16.62 -15.24 11.11
C ALA A 16 -16.35 -14.89 12.58
N LYS A 17 -15.16 -15.20 13.10
CA LYS A 17 -14.70 -14.79 14.43
C LYS A 17 -14.18 -13.35 14.48
N SER A 18 -13.86 -12.75 13.33
CA SER A 18 -13.22 -11.43 13.28
C SER A 18 -14.12 -10.32 13.81
N ALA A 19 -13.80 -9.79 15.00
CA ALA A 19 -14.51 -8.67 15.61
C ALA A 19 -14.53 -7.43 14.69
N ARG A 20 -13.43 -7.18 13.97
CA ARG A 20 -13.30 -6.09 12.99
C ARG A 20 -14.24 -6.24 11.80
N LEU A 21 -14.48 -7.47 11.34
CA LEU A 21 -15.42 -7.71 10.26
C LEU A 21 -16.86 -7.42 10.70
N HIS A 22 -17.21 -7.77 11.94
CA HIS A 22 -18.50 -7.41 12.55
C HIS A 22 -18.63 -5.90 12.75
N GLU A 23 -17.57 -5.24 13.20
CA GLU A 23 -17.56 -3.79 13.38
C GLU A 23 -17.73 -3.05 12.05
N LEU A 24 -17.03 -3.48 11.00
CA LEU A 24 -17.20 -2.96 9.64
C LEU A 24 -18.64 -3.20 9.13
N ALA A 25 -19.24 -4.34 9.46
CA ALA A 25 -20.62 -4.62 9.08
C ALA A 25 -21.62 -3.61 9.66
N ARG A 26 -21.39 -3.14 10.90
CA ARG A 26 -22.26 -2.16 11.56
C ARG A 26 -22.17 -0.76 10.94
N SER A 27 -21.09 -0.44 10.22
CA SER A 27 -20.97 0.85 9.52
C SER A 27 -21.70 0.86 8.17
N VAL A 28 -22.18 -0.30 7.69
CA VAL A 28 -22.95 -0.36 6.44
C VAL A 28 -24.38 0.08 6.74
N PRO A 29 -24.91 1.10 6.03
CA PRO A 29 -26.25 1.61 6.29
C PRO A 29 -27.29 0.50 6.19
N GLU A 30 -28.01 0.27 7.27
CA GLU A 30 -29.22 -0.53 7.22
C GLU A 30 -30.36 0.27 6.59
N ARG A 31 -31.28 -0.45 5.96
CA ARG A 31 -32.46 0.17 5.39
C ARG A 31 -33.28 0.83 6.51
N PRO A 32 -33.63 2.12 6.44
CA PRO A 32 -34.38 2.80 7.49
C PRO A 32 -35.70 2.08 7.79
N SER A 33 -36.07 2.00 9.07
CA SER A 33 -37.36 1.47 9.48
C SER A 33 -38.49 2.20 8.76
N ARG A 34 -39.48 1.45 8.24
CA ARG A 34 -40.69 1.95 7.52
C ARG A 34 -40.51 2.38 6.05
N THR A 35 -39.42 2.02 5.38
CA THR A 35 -39.34 2.17 3.91
C THR A 35 -39.95 0.95 3.17
N PRO A 36 -40.63 1.13 2.02
CA PRO A 36 -41.36 0.04 1.34
C PRO A 36 -40.46 -1.08 0.79
N GLY A 37 -40.65 -2.31 1.24
CA GLY A 37 -39.98 -3.50 0.68
C GLY A 37 -39.46 -4.46 1.76
N ARG A 38 -39.18 -5.70 1.37
CA ARG A 38 -38.78 -6.76 2.31
C ARG A 38 -37.43 -6.43 2.95
N ARG A 39 -37.33 -6.55 4.28
CA ARG A 39 -36.03 -6.51 5.00
C ARG A 39 -35.14 -7.62 4.46
N LYS A 40 -33.84 -7.34 4.36
CA LYS A 40 -32.86 -8.37 3.97
C LYS A 40 -32.84 -9.43 5.07
N GLU A 41 -32.89 -10.71 4.68
CA GLU A 41 -32.93 -11.84 5.62
C GLU A 41 -31.61 -12.02 6.39
N HIS A 42 -30.51 -11.61 5.79
CA HIS A 42 -29.17 -11.70 6.36
C HIS A 42 -28.59 -10.29 6.56
N PRO A 43 -27.82 -10.04 7.63
CA PRO A 43 -27.20 -8.74 7.90
C PRO A 43 -26.04 -8.44 6.95
N ALA A 44 -25.54 -7.19 6.99
CA ALA A 44 -24.45 -6.72 6.14
C ALA A 44 -23.17 -7.55 6.28
N PHE A 45 -22.93 -8.10 7.48
CA PHE A 45 -21.84 -9.02 7.79
C PHE A 45 -21.76 -10.18 6.79
N VAL A 46 -22.90 -10.76 6.39
CA VAL A 46 -22.95 -11.88 5.42
C VAL A 46 -22.53 -11.40 4.02
N GLY A 47 -22.87 -10.16 3.66
CA GLY A 47 -22.42 -9.51 2.44
C GLY A 47 -20.89 -9.29 2.42
N LEU A 48 -20.33 -8.83 3.54
CA LEU A 48 -18.88 -8.65 3.68
C LEU A 48 -18.13 -9.98 3.66
N LEU A 49 -18.66 -11.01 4.33
CA LEU A 49 -18.10 -12.36 4.27
C LEU A 49 -18.08 -12.90 2.84
N TYR A 50 -19.14 -12.68 2.07
CA TYR A 50 -19.20 -13.05 0.65
C TYR A 50 -18.13 -12.35 -0.19
N VAL A 51 -17.95 -11.04 -0.01
CA VAL A 51 -16.95 -10.25 -0.75
C VAL A 51 -15.53 -10.64 -0.34
N LEU A 52 -15.28 -10.90 0.95
CA LEU A 52 -14.00 -11.40 1.47
C LEU A 52 -13.62 -12.73 0.80
N LEU A 53 -14.54 -13.69 0.80
CA LEU A 53 -14.32 -15.00 0.19
C LEU A 53 -14.09 -14.91 -1.32
N ALA A 54 -14.86 -14.06 -2.01
CA ALA A 54 -14.68 -13.86 -3.44
C ALA A 54 -13.33 -13.19 -3.74
N GLY A 55 -12.96 -12.18 -2.94
CA GLY A 55 -11.80 -11.31 -3.13
C GLY A 55 -10.45 -11.94 -2.77
N GLY A 56 -10.40 -12.69 -1.67
CA GLY A 56 -9.15 -13.10 -1.05
C GLY A 56 -8.99 -14.59 -0.76
N VAL A 57 -10.01 -15.42 -1.03
CA VAL A 57 -9.95 -16.87 -0.76
C VAL A 57 -10.19 -17.70 -2.02
N THR A 58 -11.30 -17.45 -2.71
CA THR A 58 -11.77 -18.31 -3.81
C THR A 58 -11.60 -17.71 -5.20
N GLY A 59 -11.37 -16.40 -5.31
CA GLY A 59 -11.29 -15.67 -6.59
C GLY A 59 -12.57 -15.59 -7.38
N SER A 60 -13.68 -16.11 -6.85
CA SER A 60 -14.88 -16.40 -7.61
C SER A 60 -16.12 -16.18 -6.78
N HIS A 61 -16.97 -15.27 -7.24
CA HIS A 61 -18.31 -15.07 -6.69
C HIS A 61 -19.16 -16.35 -6.70
N ARG A 62 -18.98 -17.21 -7.71
CA ARG A 62 -19.70 -18.50 -7.76
C ARG A 62 -19.21 -19.42 -6.65
N SER A 63 -17.90 -19.57 -6.49
CA SER A 63 -17.31 -20.46 -5.47
C SER A 63 -17.62 -19.97 -4.06
N ALA A 64 -17.46 -18.67 -3.81
CA ALA A 64 -17.84 -18.04 -2.53
C ALA A 64 -19.33 -18.25 -2.19
N ALA A 65 -20.23 -18.09 -3.16
CA ALA A 65 -21.65 -18.34 -2.94
C ALA A 65 -21.95 -19.83 -2.65
N THR A 66 -21.28 -20.76 -3.33
CA THR A 66 -21.41 -22.20 -3.06
C THR A 66 -20.93 -22.55 -1.66
N LEU A 67 -19.81 -21.99 -1.21
CA LEU A 67 -19.29 -22.23 0.13
C LEU A 67 -20.25 -21.73 1.22
N LEU A 68 -20.80 -20.52 1.05
CA LEU A 68 -21.80 -19.97 1.97
C LEU A 68 -23.15 -20.70 1.92
N ALA A 69 -23.49 -21.31 0.79
CA ALA A 69 -24.71 -22.11 0.63
C ALA A 69 -24.61 -23.50 1.29
N SER A 70 -23.41 -23.96 1.65
CA SER A 70 -23.21 -25.24 2.34
C SER A 70 -23.78 -25.20 3.75
N GLU A 71 -24.76 -26.06 4.05
CA GLU A 71 -25.40 -26.12 5.38
C GLU A 71 -24.38 -26.39 6.50
N ARG A 72 -23.38 -27.26 6.23
CA ARG A 72 -22.33 -27.58 7.19
C ARG A 72 -21.46 -26.37 7.49
N ALA A 73 -20.97 -25.68 6.45
CA ALA A 73 -20.12 -24.51 6.61
C ALA A 73 -20.91 -23.36 7.27
N TRP A 74 -22.16 -23.16 6.84
CA TRP A 74 -23.05 -22.16 7.41
C TRP A 74 -23.31 -22.39 8.89
N ARG A 75 -23.52 -23.64 9.34
CA ARG A 75 -23.71 -23.96 10.76
C ARG A 75 -22.51 -23.52 11.60
N LEU A 76 -21.29 -23.67 11.09
CA LEU A 76 -20.07 -23.23 11.76
C LEU A 76 -19.94 -21.69 11.77
N VAL A 77 -20.25 -21.02 10.66
CA VAL A 77 -20.30 -19.55 10.58
C VAL A 77 -21.25 -18.98 11.62
N ARG A 78 -22.47 -19.53 11.72
CA ARG A 78 -23.46 -19.08 12.71
C ARG A 78 -22.95 -19.23 14.13
N LEU A 79 -22.32 -20.36 14.45
CA LEU A 79 -21.76 -20.60 15.78
C LEU A 79 -20.61 -19.63 16.09
N ALA A 80 -19.71 -19.42 15.13
CA ALA A 80 -18.58 -18.51 15.26
C ALA A 80 -19.04 -17.05 15.42
N ALA A 81 -19.95 -16.58 14.56
CA ALA A 81 -20.50 -15.22 14.61
C ALA A 81 -21.25 -14.96 15.91
N ARG A 82 -22.08 -15.92 16.37
CA ARG A 82 -22.77 -15.81 17.66
C ARG A 82 -21.82 -15.71 18.83
N ARG A 83 -20.74 -16.50 18.85
CA ARG A 83 -19.72 -16.46 19.91
C ARG A 83 -18.90 -15.18 19.90
N ALA A 84 -18.54 -14.69 18.71
CA ALA A 84 -17.65 -13.54 18.57
C ALA A 84 -18.37 -12.20 18.76
N ALA A 85 -19.61 -12.07 18.29
CA ALA A 85 -20.32 -10.79 18.22
C ALA A 85 -21.79 -10.85 18.69
N GLY A 86 -22.27 -12.00 19.16
CA GLY A 86 -23.67 -12.15 19.56
C GLY A 86 -24.66 -12.19 18.39
N GLU A 87 -24.18 -12.26 17.14
CA GLU A 87 -25.00 -12.25 15.93
C GLU A 87 -25.84 -13.53 15.80
N ASP A 88 -27.18 -13.39 15.83
CA ASP A 88 -28.11 -14.50 15.58
C ASP A 88 -28.48 -14.59 14.09
N LEU A 89 -27.62 -15.25 13.34
CA LEU A 89 -27.81 -15.47 11.90
C LEU A 89 -28.89 -16.51 11.62
N SER A 90 -29.68 -16.30 10.54
CA SER A 90 -30.72 -17.22 10.06
C SER A 90 -30.24 -18.67 9.96
N ARG A 91 -31.12 -19.62 10.31
CA ARG A 91 -30.82 -21.07 10.21
C ARG A 91 -30.54 -21.51 8.79
N LYS A 92 -31.19 -20.89 7.80
CA LYS A 92 -31.00 -21.22 6.39
C LYS A 92 -29.80 -20.46 5.84
N PRO A 93 -28.95 -21.09 5.02
CA PRO A 93 -27.83 -20.40 4.38
C PRO A 93 -28.33 -19.37 3.35
N PRO A 94 -27.55 -18.31 3.09
CA PRO A 94 -27.92 -17.30 2.13
C PRO A 94 -27.96 -17.87 0.70
N ARG A 95 -28.99 -17.47 -0.05
CA ARG A 95 -29.09 -17.78 -1.49
C ARG A 95 -28.21 -16.82 -2.29
N ARG A 96 -27.73 -17.27 -3.44
CA ARG A 96 -26.92 -16.45 -4.36
C ARG A 96 -27.56 -15.08 -4.68
N GLY A 97 -28.87 -15.02 -4.93
CA GLY A 97 -29.56 -13.76 -5.19
C GLY A 97 -29.52 -12.77 -4.01
N GLN A 98 -29.52 -13.27 -2.77
CA GLN A 98 -29.39 -12.43 -1.57
C GLN A 98 -27.96 -11.89 -1.43
N LEU A 99 -26.96 -12.71 -1.75
CA LEU A 99 -25.55 -12.31 -1.77
C LEU A 99 -25.28 -11.24 -2.85
N GLU A 100 -25.86 -11.40 -4.04
CA GLU A 100 -25.77 -10.40 -5.11
C GLU A 100 -26.47 -9.08 -4.75
N THR A 101 -27.59 -9.14 -4.04
CA THR A 101 -28.27 -7.95 -3.51
C THR A 101 -27.36 -7.21 -2.52
N TRP A 102 -26.69 -7.94 -1.63
CA TRP A 102 -25.69 -7.35 -0.73
C TRP A 102 -24.50 -6.77 -1.48
N ARG A 103 -23.96 -7.48 -2.48
CA ARG A 103 -22.87 -6.96 -3.32
C ARG A 103 -23.25 -5.63 -3.97
N GLY A 104 -24.47 -5.52 -4.52
CA GLY A 104 -24.99 -4.25 -5.08
C GLY A 104 -24.97 -3.13 -4.04
N CYS A 105 -25.56 -3.37 -2.87
CA CYS A 105 -25.62 -2.40 -1.78
C CYS A 105 -24.23 -1.97 -1.27
N LEU A 106 -23.31 -2.91 -1.09
CA LEU A 106 -21.94 -2.61 -0.67
C LEU A 106 -21.18 -1.82 -1.75
N SER A 107 -21.45 -2.09 -3.03
CA SER A 107 -20.83 -1.35 -4.15
C SER A 107 -21.20 0.12 -4.13
N GLU A 108 -22.44 0.45 -3.77
CA GLU A 108 -22.91 1.84 -3.66
C GLU A 108 -22.21 2.60 -2.53
N HIS A 109 -21.81 1.89 -1.47
CA HIS A 109 -21.15 2.44 -0.28
C HIS A 109 -19.65 2.15 -0.22
N VAL A 110 -19.02 1.82 -1.36
CA VAL A 110 -17.65 1.32 -1.39
C VAL A 110 -16.61 2.32 -0.85
N GLY A 111 -16.86 3.64 -1.00
CA GLY A 111 -16.00 4.69 -0.47
C GLY A 111 -15.97 4.70 1.07
N PRO A 112 -17.10 4.96 1.74
CA PRO A 112 -17.19 4.88 3.20
C PRO A 112 -16.77 3.53 3.77
N LEU A 113 -17.06 2.44 3.05
CA LEU A 113 -16.63 1.09 3.45
C LEU A 113 -15.10 0.95 3.44
N ARG A 114 -14.42 1.45 2.40
CA ARG A 114 -12.96 1.48 2.33
C ARG A 114 -12.37 2.29 3.47
N GLU A 115 -12.88 3.50 3.70
CA GLU A 115 -12.40 4.39 4.76
C GLU A 115 -12.50 3.73 6.13
N ARG A 116 -13.65 3.13 6.45
CA ARG A 116 -13.82 2.42 7.72
C ARG A 116 -12.93 1.19 7.82
N ALA A 117 -12.76 0.45 6.74
CA ALA A 117 -11.88 -0.71 6.72
C ALA A 117 -10.40 -0.32 6.93
N ALA A 118 -9.97 0.84 6.42
CA ALA A 118 -8.65 1.40 6.66
C ALA A 118 -8.44 1.82 8.11
N ASP A 119 -9.44 2.44 8.76
CA ASP A 119 -9.39 2.76 10.20
C ASP A 119 -9.14 1.50 11.04
N LEU A 120 -9.92 0.43 10.76
CA LEU A 120 -9.82 -0.84 11.48
C LEU A 120 -8.49 -1.56 11.22
N ALA A 121 -7.93 -1.42 10.02
CA ALA A 121 -6.65 -2.00 9.65
C ALA A 121 -5.47 -1.29 10.34
N VAL A 122 -5.51 0.04 10.46
CA VAL A 122 -4.51 0.79 11.22
C VAL A 122 -4.57 0.44 12.70
N ALA A 123 -5.77 0.37 13.28
CA ALA A 123 -5.94 -0.10 14.67
C ALA A 123 -5.40 -1.52 14.85
N GLN A 124 -5.64 -2.42 13.88
CA GLN A 124 -5.07 -3.78 13.91
C GLN A 124 -3.54 -3.76 13.90
N ALA A 125 -2.93 -2.90 13.08
CA ALA A 125 -1.48 -2.80 13.00
C ALA A 125 -0.87 -2.34 14.33
N ILE A 126 -1.45 -1.32 14.97
CA ILE A 126 -0.99 -0.84 16.28
C ILE A 126 -1.14 -1.93 17.36
N GLU A 127 -2.30 -2.59 17.41
CA GLU A 127 -2.50 -3.72 18.34
C GLU A 127 -1.55 -4.89 18.08
N ALA A 128 -1.07 -5.04 16.85
CA ALA A 128 -0.09 -6.04 16.45
C ALA A 128 1.35 -5.68 16.83
N GLY A 129 1.61 -4.47 17.33
CA GLY A 129 2.94 -3.95 17.67
C GLY A 129 3.62 -3.17 16.55
N CYS A 130 2.90 -2.80 15.49
CA CYS A 130 3.42 -1.86 14.49
C CYS A 130 3.33 -0.42 14.99
N PHE A 131 4.13 0.46 14.38
CA PHE A 131 4.10 1.91 14.62
C PHE A 131 4.40 2.33 16.06
N ASP A 132 5.32 1.62 16.71
CA ASP A 132 5.69 1.82 18.12
C ASP A 132 6.71 2.96 18.35
N GLY A 133 7.21 3.57 17.28
CA GLY A 133 8.19 4.66 17.33
C GLY A 133 9.59 4.26 17.80
N THR A 134 9.92 2.97 17.85
CA THR A 134 11.25 2.48 18.27
C THR A 134 12.36 2.69 17.24
N GLY A 135 12.04 3.16 16.03
CA GLY A 135 13.03 3.37 14.98
C GLY A 135 13.67 4.74 14.97
N ALA A 136 14.74 4.86 14.19
CA ALA A 136 15.44 6.11 13.97
C ALA A 136 15.59 6.37 12.47
N PRO A 137 15.72 7.63 12.01
CA PRO A 137 15.88 7.90 10.59
C PRO A 137 17.06 7.19 9.91
N ALA A 138 18.13 6.92 10.65
CA ALA A 138 19.30 6.19 10.18
C ALA A 138 19.16 4.66 10.25
N ASP A 139 18.20 4.16 11.02
CA ASP A 139 17.92 2.74 11.22
C ASP A 139 16.40 2.56 11.43
N PRO A 140 15.60 2.75 10.35
CA PRO A 140 14.16 2.54 10.44
C PRO A 140 13.87 1.09 10.81
N LYS A 141 12.73 0.82 11.45
CA LYS A 141 12.30 -0.55 11.79
C LYS A 141 11.18 -1.00 10.87
N ARG A 142 11.22 -2.27 10.46
CA ARG A 142 10.30 -2.82 9.46
C ARG A 142 8.82 -2.66 9.86
N HIS A 143 8.51 -2.86 11.14
CA HIS A 143 7.16 -2.72 11.70
C HIS A 143 6.69 -1.27 11.85
N ASN A 144 7.58 -0.29 11.60
CA ASN A 144 7.26 1.13 11.57
C ASN A 144 7.31 1.71 10.14
N MET A 145 7.41 0.85 9.13
CA MET A 145 7.55 1.24 7.72
C MET A 145 6.33 0.82 6.93
N ILE A 146 5.70 1.78 6.27
CA ILE A 146 4.62 1.50 5.33
C ILE A 146 5.25 0.99 4.03
N VAL A 147 4.82 -0.17 3.55
CA VAL A 147 5.25 -0.75 2.27
C VAL A 147 4.09 -0.67 1.27
N GLY A 148 4.36 -0.33 0.01
CA GLY A 148 3.31 -0.28 -1.00
C GLY A 148 3.80 -0.40 -2.44
N ASP A 149 2.84 -0.73 -3.31
CA ASP A 149 3.04 -0.85 -4.75
C ASP A 149 1.71 -0.69 -5.51
N GLY A 150 1.81 -0.42 -6.81
CA GLY A 150 0.71 -0.41 -7.74
C GLY A 150 0.51 -1.76 -8.43
N LYS A 151 -0.74 -2.21 -8.51
CA LYS A 151 -1.11 -3.45 -9.20
C LYS A 151 -2.12 -3.19 -10.30
N VAL A 152 -1.83 -3.65 -11.50
CA VAL A 152 -2.83 -3.80 -12.55
C VAL A 152 -3.46 -5.19 -12.41
N VAL A 153 -4.77 -5.22 -12.30
CA VAL A 153 -5.56 -6.45 -12.24
C VAL A 153 -6.29 -6.63 -13.57
N ALA A 154 -6.03 -7.74 -14.26
CA ALA A 154 -6.59 -8.02 -15.57
C ALA A 154 -8.13 -8.17 -15.52
N CYS A 155 -8.80 -7.70 -16.58
CA CYS A 155 -10.25 -7.85 -16.76
C CYS A 155 -10.55 -9.15 -17.56
N PRO A 156 -11.78 -9.72 -17.48
CA PRO A 156 -12.13 -10.94 -18.22
C PRO A 156 -12.25 -10.71 -19.73
N VAL A 157 -12.28 -9.45 -20.17
CA VAL A 157 -12.47 -9.07 -21.57
C VAL A 157 -11.18 -8.56 -22.18
N LEU A 158 -10.98 -8.87 -23.47
CA LEU A 158 -9.91 -8.32 -24.29
C LEU A 158 -10.15 -6.84 -24.61
N SER A 159 -9.09 -6.09 -24.93
CA SER A 159 -9.19 -4.66 -25.28
C SER A 159 -10.27 -4.37 -26.33
N LYS A 160 -10.27 -5.11 -27.46
CA LYS A 160 -11.28 -4.95 -28.52
C LYS A 160 -12.72 -5.14 -28.01
N THR A 161 -12.92 -6.04 -27.06
CA THR A 161 -14.25 -6.26 -26.45
C THR A 161 -14.60 -5.14 -25.47
N ALA A 162 -13.62 -4.65 -24.71
CA ALA A 162 -13.78 -3.50 -23.82
C ALA A 162 -14.21 -2.26 -24.61
N ASP A 163 -13.55 -1.98 -25.73
CA ASP A 163 -13.85 -0.82 -26.59
C ASP A 163 -15.27 -0.90 -27.15
N ARG A 164 -15.65 -2.05 -27.74
CA ARG A 164 -17.01 -2.31 -28.21
C ARG A 164 -18.07 -2.15 -27.10
N TRP A 165 -17.77 -2.60 -25.87
CA TRP A 165 -18.71 -2.45 -24.75
C TRP A 165 -18.86 -0.99 -24.32
N ARG A 166 -17.79 -0.19 -24.37
CA ARG A 166 -17.87 1.26 -24.11
C ARG A 166 -18.69 1.98 -25.17
N GLU A 167 -18.52 1.64 -26.45
CA GLU A 167 -19.33 2.17 -27.56
C GLU A 167 -20.83 1.86 -27.38
N GLN A 168 -21.15 0.70 -26.81
CA GLN A 168 -22.51 0.30 -26.45
C GLN A 168 -23.03 0.94 -25.15
N GLY A 169 -22.28 1.85 -24.53
CA GLY A 169 -22.66 2.52 -23.28
C GLY A 169 -22.64 1.59 -22.04
N ARG A 170 -22.00 0.41 -22.12
CA ARG A 170 -21.90 -0.48 -20.96
C ARG A 170 -20.89 0.08 -19.96
N PRO A 171 -21.19 0.12 -18.65
CA PRO A 171 -20.27 0.65 -17.65
C PRO A 171 -19.08 -0.30 -17.49
N LEU A 172 -17.92 0.14 -17.97
CA LEU A 172 -16.66 -0.58 -17.91
C LEU A 172 -15.52 0.38 -17.52
N ASP A 173 -14.91 0.17 -16.36
CA ASP A 173 -13.74 0.95 -15.93
C ASP A 173 -12.47 0.09 -15.95
N VAL A 174 -11.83 0.09 -17.11
CA VAL A 174 -10.55 -0.57 -17.37
C VAL A 174 -9.75 0.29 -18.33
N ALA A 175 -8.44 0.12 -18.37
CA ALA A 175 -7.57 0.67 -19.38
C ALA A 175 -6.52 -0.33 -19.83
N LEU A 176 -5.85 0.00 -20.93
CA LEU A 176 -4.68 -0.74 -21.39
C LEU A 176 -3.47 -0.28 -20.58
N HIS A 177 -2.78 -1.22 -19.94
CA HIS A 177 -1.59 -0.98 -19.15
C HIS A 177 -0.43 -1.86 -19.62
N LYS A 178 0.78 -1.33 -19.56
CA LYS A 178 2.01 -2.10 -19.82
C LYS A 178 2.27 -3.05 -18.65
N GLN A 179 2.51 -4.33 -18.93
CA GLN A 179 2.79 -5.37 -17.94
C GLN A 179 4.29 -5.41 -17.66
N ALA A 180 4.70 -5.51 -16.39
CA ALA A 180 6.11 -5.61 -15.97
C ALA A 180 6.98 -4.36 -16.26
N GLY A 181 6.42 -3.15 -16.19
CA GLY A 181 7.17 -1.90 -16.27
C GLY A 181 7.36 -1.35 -17.68
N GLU A 182 8.22 -0.32 -17.82
CA GLU A 182 8.41 0.42 -19.08
C GLU A 182 9.14 -0.37 -20.17
N ASP A 183 9.70 -1.55 -19.88
CA ASP A 183 10.57 -2.31 -20.79
C ASP A 183 9.90 -3.55 -21.44
N SER A 184 8.64 -3.85 -21.12
CA SER A 184 7.96 -5.06 -21.62
C SER A 184 6.84 -4.74 -22.63
N ASP A 185 6.88 -5.32 -23.82
CA ASP A 185 5.87 -5.09 -24.87
C ASP A 185 4.52 -5.79 -24.61
N ALA A 186 4.37 -6.46 -23.47
CA ALA A 186 3.10 -7.08 -23.07
C ALA A 186 2.14 -6.03 -22.48
N TYR A 187 0.91 -6.00 -23.00
CA TYR A 187 -0.15 -5.13 -22.50
C TYR A 187 -1.30 -5.93 -21.90
N VAL A 188 -1.85 -5.41 -20.80
CA VAL A 188 -2.99 -5.98 -20.10
C VAL A 188 -4.12 -4.95 -20.05
N THR A 189 -5.31 -5.35 -20.48
CA THR A 189 -6.54 -4.59 -20.23
C THR A 189 -7.04 -4.91 -18.82
N GLY A 190 -7.07 -3.92 -17.95
CA GLY A 190 -7.38 -4.13 -16.54
C GLY A 190 -7.65 -2.84 -15.78
N SER A 191 -7.80 -2.97 -14.46
CA SER A 191 -7.97 -1.84 -13.56
C SER A 191 -6.73 -1.74 -12.67
N LYS A 192 -6.28 -0.51 -12.42
CA LYS A 192 -5.10 -0.27 -11.62
C LYS A 192 -5.48 0.09 -10.19
N PHE A 193 -4.75 -0.48 -9.24
CA PHE A 193 -4.91 -0.26 -7.81
C PHE A 193 -3.58 0.12 -7.18
N ALA A 194 -3.60 0.87 -6.10
CA ALA A 194 -2.47 1.02 -5.19
C ALA A 194 -2.83 0.31 -3.88
N LEU A 195 -1.87 -0.40 -3.31
CA LEU A 195 -1.99 -1.08 -2.03
C LEU A 195 -0.88 -0.59 -1.12
N ILE A 196 -1.22 -0.33 0.15
CA ILE A 196 -0.23 -0.08 1.20
C ILE A 196 -0.49 -1.01 2.38
N GLY A 197 0.57 -1.37 3.09
CA GLY A 197 0.50 -2.24 4.24
C GLY A 197 1.71 -2.10 5.14
N VAL A 198 1.74 -2.91 6.19
CA VAL A 198 2.83 -3.01 7.15
C VAL A 198 2.99 -4.47 7.59
N ARG A 199 4.16 -4.80 8.14
CA ARG A 199 4.46 -6.13 8.66
C ARG A 199 4.77 -6.06 10.14
N ALA A 200 4.00 -6.76 10.96
CA ALA A 200 4.11 -6.73 12.42
C ALA A 200 5.29 -7.54 12.96
N SER A 201 5.57 -8.69 12.36
CA SER A 201 6.66 -9.57 12.77
C SER A 201 7.21 -10.33 11.57
N ASP A 202 8.35 -11.01 11.76
CA ASP A 202 8.90 -11.90 10.75
C ASP A 202 8.09 -13.21 10.61
N ALA A 203 7.02 -13.41 11.38
CA ALA A 203 6.12 -14.52 11.15
C ALA A 203 5.52 -14.50 9.73
N ARG A 204 5.35 -15.71 9.21
CA ARG A 204 4.67 -15.90 7.93
C ARG A 204 3.23 -15.40 8.06
N ASN A 205 2.79 -14.62 7.08
CA ASN A 205 1.45 -14.02 7.01
C ASN A 205 1.15 -12.88 7.99
N ALA A 206 2.09 -12.38 8.80
CA ALA A 206 1.88 -11.23 9.70
C ALA A 206 1.87 -9.86 8.98
N ARG A 207 1.32 -9.82 7.77
CA ARG A 207 1.25 -8.65 6.89
C ARG A 207 -0.16 -8.09 6.89
N ILE A 208 -0.30 -6.83 7.29
CA ILE A 208 -1.58 -6.14 7.41
C ILE A 208 -1.66 -5.12 6.28
N LEU A 209 -2.66 -5.26 5.41
CA LEU A 209 -2.99 -4.26 4.40
C LEU A 209 -3.74 -3.11 5.07
N LEU A 210 -3.19 -1.90 4.97
CA LEU A 210 -3.73 -0.71 5.62
C LEU A 210 -4.80 -0.05 4.75
N ASP A 211 -4.61 -0.05 3.43
CA ASP A 211 -5.56 0.56 2.50
C ASP A 211 -5.38 0.03 1.06
N VAL A 212 -6.44 0.15 0.27
CA VAL A 212 -6.45 -0.12 -1.18
C VAL A 212 -7.25 0.93 -1.92
N ALA A 213 -6.67 1.51 -2.97
CA ALA A 213 -7.35 2.53 -3.77
C ALA A 213 -7.39 2.16 -5.25
N HIS A 214 -8.53 2.42 -5.89
CA HIS A 214 -8.65 2.38 -7.34
C HIS A 214 -7.97 3.61 -7.95
N LEU A 215 -7.21 3.40 -9.03
CA LEU A 215 -6.60 4.46 -9.82
C LEU A 215 -7.42 4.64 -11.10
N PRO A 216 -8.17 5.75 -11.24
CA PRO A 216 -8.90 6.03 -12.46
C PRO A 216 -7.95 6.07 -13.66
N SER A 217 -8.43 5.57 -14.80
CA SER A 217 -7.71 5.57 -16.06
C SER A 217 -7.41 6.98 -16.61
N ALA A 218 -8.07 8.01 -16.09
CA ALA A 218 -7.94 9.40 -16.53
C ALA A 218 -6.70 10.11 -15.95
N LYS A 219 -6.02 10.92 -16.78
CA LYS A 219 -4.86 11.75 -16.36
C LYS A 219 -5.35 12.89 -15.44
N GLY A 220 -4.74 13.05 -14.27
CA GLY A 220 -5.03 14.21 -13.39
C GLY A 220 -4.53 14.09 -11.94
N TYR A 221 -4.46 12.88 -11.39
CA TYR A 221 -4.21 12.66 -9.95
C TYR A 221 -2.74 12.51 -9.53
N GLY A 222 -1.80 13.03 -10.35
CA GLY A 222 -0.37 12.76 -10.14
C GLY A 222 0.05 11.31 -10.43
N GLY A 223 -0.84 10.52 -11.04
CA GLY A 223 -0.64 9.11 -11.35
C GLY A 223 -0.70 8.23 -10.11
N GLU A 224 -0.11 7.05 -10.18
CA GLU A 224 -0.07 6.10 -9.08
C GLU A 224 0.62 6.66 -7.84
N SER A 225 1.77 7.29 -8.01
CA SER A 225 2.52 7.85 -6.91
C SER A 225 1.77 8.98 -6.19
N GLY A 226 0.96 9.77 -6.91
CA GLY A 226 0.10 10.78 -6.29
C GLY A 226 -0.94 10.13 -5.38
N LYS A 227 -1.58 9.05 -5.87
CA LYS A 227 -2.56 8.31 -5.06
C LYS A 227 -1.93 7.59 -3.86
N ALA A 228 -0.75 7.00 -4.04
CA ALA A 228 0.00 6.38 -2.97
C ALA A 228 0.38 7.38 -1.86
N VAL A 229 0.79 8.60 -2.24
CA VAL A 229 1.07 9.68 -1.28
C VAL A 229 -0.19 10.02 -0.47
N GLU A 230 -1.35 10.19 -1.10
CA GLU A 230 -2.61 10.42 -0.38
C GLU A 230 -2.91 9.29 0.62
N MET A 231 -2.76 8.03 0.21
CA MET A 231 -2.99 6.86 1.06
C MET A 231 -2.04 6.82 2.26
N VAL A 232 -0.75 7.15 2.05
CA VAL A 232 0.24 7.21 3.14
C VAL A 232 -0.07 8.36 4.10
N GLU A 233 -0.48 9.53 3.62
CA GLU A 233 -0.91 10.64 4.47
C GLU A 233 -2.16 10.28 5.29
N ASP A 234 -3.11 9.60 4.68
CA ASP A 234 -4.31 9.09 5.31
C ASP A 234 -4.01 8.05 6.40
N ALA A 235 -3.08 7.13 6.14
CA ALA A 235 -2.62 6.16 7.13
C ALA A 235 -1.86 6.84 8.27
N LEU A 236 -0.97 7.79 7.96
CA LEU A 236 -0.20 8.55 8.93
C LEU A 236 -1.10 9.35 9.87
N ARG A 237 -2.16 9.97 9.35
CA ARG A 237 -3.16 10.66 10.17
C ARG A 237 -3.80 9.70 11.19
N ARG A 238 -4.27 8.53 10.73
CA ARG A 238 -4.89 7.50 11.58
C ARG A 238 -3.93 6.95 12.64
N VAL A 239 -2.67 6.71 12.26
CA VAL A 239 -1.64 6.24 13.18
C VAL A 239 -1.41 7.27 14.29
N ARG A 240 -1.32 8.55 13.94
CA ARG A 240 -1.15 9.65 14.91
C ARG A 240 -2.38 9.86 15.80
N GLU A 241 -3.59 9.66 15.28
CA GLU A 241 -4.83 9.69 16.08
C GLU A 241 -4.87 8.59 17.14
N LEU A 242 -4.04 7.55 17.00
CA LEU A 242 -3.90 6.42 17.93
C LEU A 242 -2.52 6.41 18.63
N ASP A 243 -1.86 7.56 18.71
CA ASP A 243 -0.56 7.78 19.38
C ASP A 243 0.60 6.90 18.86
N GLY A 244 0.50 6.39 17.63
CA GLY A 244 1.60 5.68 16.96
C GLY A 244 2.53 6.60 16.19
N ASP A 245 3.70 6.08 15.78
CA ASP A 245 4.67 6.78 14.93
C ASP A 245 5.14 5.94 13.74
N VAL A 246 5.36 6.60 12.61
CA VAL A 246 5.78 5.97 11.35
C VAL A 246 7.18 6.47 11.01
N ASP A 247 8.12 5.53 10.87
CA ASP A 247 9.50 5.85 10.51
C ASP A 247 9.60 6.32 9.05
N GLY A 248 8.84 5.68 8.17
CA GLY A 248 8.99 5.89 6.75
C GLY A 248 8.06 5.08 5.86
N VAL A 249 8.32 5.20 4.55
CA VAL A 249 7.62 4.51 3.48
C VAL A 249 8.64 3.86 2.54
N CYS A 250 8.39 2.60 2.20
CA CYS A 250 9.05 1.88 1.11
C CYS A 250 8.03 1.66 -0.02
N TYR A 251 8.25 2.26 -1.18
CA TYR A 251 7.30 2.18 -2.28
C TYR A 251 8.00 1.76 -3.57
N ASP A 252 7.54 0.65 -4.15
CA ASP A 252 8.16 -0.01 -5.32
C ASP A 252 7.77 0.66 -6.66
N GLY A 253 6.84 1.62 -6.62
CA GLY A 253 6.67 2.58 -7.71
C GLY A 253 7.72 3.68 -7.67
N ALA A 254 8.01 4.26 -8.84
CA ALA A 254 8.99 5.34 -8.97
C ALA A 254 8.46 6.67 -8.39
N PHE A 255 8.55 6.85 -7.06
CA PHE A 255 8.34 8.16 -6.45
C PHE A 255 9.31 9.15 -7.08
N ARG A 256 8.78 10.35 -7.37
CA ARG A 256 9.51 11.46 -7.96
C ARG A 256 9.82 12.47 -6.88
N GLY A 257 10.71 13.42 -7.14
CA GLY A 257 11.17 14.41 -6.17
C GLY A 257 10.05 15.14 -5.45
N LYS A 258 8.92 15.39 -6.12
CA LYS A 258 7.72 15.99 -5.50
C LYS A 258 7.02 15.07 -4.49
N HIS A 259 7.00 13.76 -4.73
CA HIS A 259 6.41 12.77 -3.84
C HIS A 259 7.33 12.53 -2.64
N ILE A 260 8.63 12.37 -2.90
CA ILE A 260 9.66 12.18 -1.88
C ILE A 260 9.70 13.38 -0.94
N ASP A 261 9.76 14.60 -1.48
CA ASP A 261 9.71 15.84 -0.70
C ASP A 261 8.46 15.93 0.18
N ARG A 262 7.28 15.56 -0.36
CA ARG A 262 6.03 15.56 0.41
C ARG A 262 6.07 14.57 1.58
N MET A 263 6.58 13.36 1.38
CA MET A 263 6.77 12.37 2.46
C MET A 263 7.83 12.82 3.48
N MET A 264 8.94 13.40 3.02
CA MET A 264 9.97 13.96 3.89
C MET A 264 9.41 15.09 4.76
N LYS A 265 8.55 15.95 4.22
CA LYS A 265 7.87 17.00 4.99
C LYS A 265 6.96 16.43 6.07
N HIS A 266 6.44 15.21 5.92
CA HIS A 266 5.73 14.51 7.00
C HIS A 266 6.64 13.87 8.05
N GLY A 267 7.96 13.95 7.87
CA GLY A 267 8.95 13.38 8.78
C GLY A 267 9.32 11.93 8.49
N LEU A 268 8.98 11.43 7.31
CA LEU A 268 9.19 10.05 6.87
C LEU A 268 10.56 9.86 6.18
N VAL A 269 11.17 8.71 6.41
CA VAL A 269 12.21 8.15 5.55
C VAL A 269 11.56 7.57 4.30
N VAL A 270 12.12 7.85 3.11
CA VAL A 270 11.56 7.36 1.84
C VAL A 270 12.54 6.42 1.15
N LEU A 271 12.14 5.17 0.97
CA LEU A 271 12.87 4.17 0.19
C LEU A 271 12.08 3.88 -1.10
N SER A 272 12.64 4.29 -2.24
CA SER A 272 12.01 4.13 -3.55
C SER A 272 13.13 4.11 -4.61
N PRO A 273 12.94 3.41 -5.74
CA PRO A 273 13.99 3.31 -6.76
C PRO A 273 14.33 4.68 -7.36
N VAL A 274 15.59 4.81 -7.80
CA VAL A 274 16.03 5.96 -8.58
C VAL A 274 15.60 5.78 -10.04
N ASN A 275 15.11 6.84 -10.67
CA ASN A 275 14.82 6.80 -12.09
C ASN A 275 16.07 7.10 -12.93
N ARG A 276 15.99 6.79 -14.23
CA ARG A 276 17.09 6.97 -15.19
C ARG A 276 17.68 8.39 -15.21
N MET A 277 16.84 9.43 -15.07
CA MET A 277 17.33 10.82 -15.05
C MET A 277 18.12 11.15 -13.78
N THR A 278 17.76 10.52 -12.65
CA THR A 278 18.47 10.64 -11.37
C THR A 278 19.80 9.85 -11.39
N GLY A 279 19.87 8.82 -12.22
CA GLY A 279 21.10 8.04 -12.44
C GLY A 279 22.15 8.75 -13.30
N ALA A 280 21.82 9.89 -13.92
CA ALA A 280 22.79 10.67 -14.68
C ALA A 280 23.51 11.69 -13.77
N PRO A 281 24.83 11.92 -13.96
CA PRO A 281 25.53 12.99 -13.27
C PRO A 281 24.89 14.35 -13.56
N THR A 282 24.78 15.22 -12.57
CA THR A 282 24.31 16.60 -12.78
C THR A 282 25.00 17.55 -11.82
N PRO A 283 25.53 18.70 -12.31
CA PRO A 283 26.11 19.72 -11.45
C PRO A 283 25.12 20.18 -10.36
N PHE A 284 25.63 20.33 -9.14
CA PHE A 284 24.84 20.69 -7.97
C PHE A 284 25.31 22.01 -7.36
N GLU A 285 26.52 22.07 -6.82
CA GLU A 285 27.03 23.22 -6.08
C GLU A 285 28.56 23.30 -6.25
N ILE A 286 29.14 24.50 -6.14
CA ILE A 286 30.58 24.69 -6.03
C ILE A 286 30.88 25.26 -4.65
N VAL A 287 31.62 24.51 -3.82
CA VAL A 287 32.13 25.00 -2.53
C VAL A 287 33.42 25.75 -2.81
N ALA A 288 33.31 27.06 -3.02
CA ALA A 288 34.46 27.93 -3.32
C ALA A 288 35.31 28.22 -2.07
N ASP A 289 34.66 28.50 -0.93
CA ASP A 289 35.33 28.94 0.30
C ASP A 289 35.59 27.75 1.25
N CYS A 290 36.45 26.84 0.80
CA CYS A 290 36.90 25.72 1.63
C CYS A 290 38.18 26.09 2.39
N PRO A 291 38.30 25.80 3.71
CA PRO A 291 39.52 26.05 4.48
C PRO A 291 40.77 25.36 3.94
N CYS A 292 40.63 24.33 3.09
CA CYS A 292 41.77 23.70 2.44
C CYS A 292 42.29 24.46 1.20
N GLY A 293 41.71 25.62 0.87
CA GLY A 293 42.09 26.45 -0.28
C GLY A 293 41.65 25.93 -1.65
N ARG A 294 40.99 24.77 -1.71
CA ARG A 294 40.48 24.16 -2.96
C ARG A 294 39.02 24.48 -3.19
N ARG A 295 38.64 24.61 -4.46
CA ARG A 295 37.24 24.65 -4.90
C ARG A 295 36.75 23.23 -5.10
N HIS A 296 35.69 22.84 -4.39
CA HIS A 296 35.07 21.52 -4.58
C HIS A 296 33.87 21.66 -5.52
N GLN A 297 33.90 20.99 -6.67
CA GLN A 297 32.77 20.94 -7.59
C GLN A 297 31.92 19.72 -7.24
N LEU A 298 30.65 19.94 -6.93
CA LEU A 298 29.75 18.87 -6.50
C LEU A 298 28.74 18.54 -7.59
N ALA A 299 28.48 17.25 -7.75
CA ALA A 299 27.49 16.72 -8.66
C ALA A 299 26.63 15.66 -7.98
N THR A 300 25.36 15.58 -8.37
CA THR A 300 24.48 14.48 -7.97
C THR A 300 24.61 13.33 -8.96
N LEU A 301 24.71 12.11 -8.48
CA LEU A 301 24.76 10.88 -9.29
C LEU A 301 24.11 9.74 -8.50
N ASN A 302 23.24 8.97 -9.14
CA ASN A 302 22.55 7.82 -8.53
C ASN A 302 21.81 8.14 -7.21
N GLY A 303 21.30 9.37 -7.05
CA GLY A 303 20.64 9.75 -5.80
C GLY A 303 21.61 10.10 -4.65
N ASP A 304 22.91 10.23 -4.92
CA ASP A 304 23.94 10.58 -3.95
C ASP A 304 24.79 11.79 -4.41
N LEU A 305 25.63 12.31 -3.51
CA LEU A 305 26.48 13.47 -3.75
C LEU A 305 27.94 13.03 -3.99
N HIS A 306 28.54 13.59 -5.03
CA HIS A 306 29.90 13.29 -5.48
C HIS A 306 30.69 14.59 -5.66
N GLU A 307 32.00 14.54 -5.44
CA GLU A 307 32.92 15.54 -5.97
C GLU A 307 33.27 15.15 -7.42
N SER A 308 33.07 16.09 -8.35
CA SER A 308 33.46 15.94 -9.75
C SER A 308 34.83 16.57 -9.99
N ARG A 309 35.69 15.85 -10.70
CA ARG A 309 37.00 16.35 -11.15
C ARG A 309 37.21 16.02 -12.61
N GLU A 310 37.46 17.04 -13.40
CA GLU A 310 37.90 16.89 -14.78
C GLU A 310 39.35 16.38 -14.80
N LEU A 311 39.59 15.32 -15.56
CA LEU A 311 40.90 14.70 -15.75
C LEU A 311 41.57 15.29 -17.00
N ASP A 312 42.88 15.10 -17.13
CA ASP A 312 43.66 15.57 -18.29
C ASP A 312 43.20 14.92 -19.61
N THR A 313 42.46 13.81 -19.55
CA THR A 313 41.83 13.14 -20.72
C THR A 313 40.58 13.87 -21.22
N GLY A 314 40.06 14.84 -20.47
CA GLY A 314 38.75 15.47 -20.70
C GLY A 314 37.58 14.72 -20.06
N ASP A 315 37.82 13.55 -19.44
CA ASP A 315 36.78 12.81 -18.72
C ASP A 315 36.52 13.41 -17.34
N VAL A 316 35.25 13.35 -16.89
CA VAL A 316 34.89 13.77 -15.53
C VAL A 316 34.84 12.55 -14.60
N HIS A 317 35.72 12.53 -13.61
CA HIS A 317 35.72 11.54 -12.55
C HIS A 317 34.80 11.98 -11.39
N TYR A 318 33.99 11.07 -10.87
CA TYR A 318 33.07 11.32 -9.77
C TYR A 318 33.47 10.51 -8.54
N THR A 319 33.89 11.19 -7.48
CA THR A 319 34.22 10.57 -6.19
C THR A 319 33.06 10.73 -5.22
N ARG A 320 32.47 9.62 -4.79
CA ARG A 320 31.35 9.62 -3.84
C ARG A 320 31.77 10.25 -2.50
N LEU A 321 30.94 11.16 -1.98
CA LEU A 321 31.19 11.77 -0.67
C LEU A 321 30.71 10.85 0.45
N ALA A 322 31.52 10.72 1.51
CA ALA A 322 31.15 9.92 2.67
C ALA A 322 30.01 10.59 3.45
N ARG A 323 28.96 9.83 3.77
CA ARG A 323 27.82 10.29 4.58
C ARG A 323 28.15 10.12 6.06
N LYS A 324 28.02 11.20 6.84
CA LYS A 324 28.32 11.20 8.29
C LYS A 324 27.07 11.07 9.15
N ARG A 325 26.02 11.84 8.85
CA ARG A 325 24.81 11.89 9.70
C ARG A 325 23.59 12.36 8.91
N LEU A 326 22.49 11.63 9.07
CA LEU A 326 21.16 12.05 8.64
C LEU A 326 20.42 12.69 9.82
N ALA A 327 19.96 13.93 9.66
CA ALA A 327 19.25 14.67 10.69
C ALA A 327 17.85 15.08 10.22
N LYS A 328 16.85 14.76 11.05
CA LYS A 328 15.46 15.22 10.93
C LYS A 328 15.26 16.39 11.90
N ARG A 329 14.74 17.52 11.43
CA ARG A 329 14.35 18.65 12.27
C ARG A 329 12.88 18.97 12.07
N ARG A 330 12.11 19.00 13.16
CA ARG A 330 10.74 19.51 13.12
C ARG A 330 10.78 21.02 12.90
N ASN A 331 9.84 21.50 12.11
CA ASN A 331 9.65 22.91 11.84
C ASN A 331 8.48 23.40 12.69
N ASP A 332 8.60 24.62 13.21
CA ASP A 332 7.54 25.21 14.03
C ASP A 332 6.36 25.67 13.13
N LYS A 333 6.63 26.03 11.87
CA LYS A 333 5.62 26.48 10.90
C LYS A 333 5.91 25.99 9.46
N PRO A 334 4.96 25.29 8.80
CA PRO A 334 3.71 24.79 9.36
C PRO A 334 3.97 23.67 10.38
N PRO A 335 3.10 23.53 11.40
CA PRO A 335 3.24 22.49 12.41
C PRO A 335 3.29 21.11 11.75
N HIS A 336 4.13 20.23 12.30
CA HIS A 336 4.43 18.88 11.80
C HIS A 336 5.25 18.79 10.51
N ALA A 337 5.57 19.91 9.85
CA ALA A 337 6.52 19.86 8.74
C ALA A 337 7.92 19.53 9.24
N CYS A 338 8.64 18.66 8.54
CA CYS A 338 10.02 18.31 8.83
C CYS A 338 10.96 18.81 7.74
N ARG A 339 12.15 19.22 8.16
CA ARG A 339 13.30 19.50 7.29
C ARG A 339 14.35 18.42 7.49
N TRP A 340 15.05 18.10 6.42
CA TRP A 340 16.02 17.02 6.42
C TRP A 340 17.38 17.50 5.98
N TYR A 341 18.41 17.02 6.67
CA TYR A 341 19.78 17.40 6.42
C TYR A 341 20.66 16.15 6.40
N GLN A 342 21.62 16.13 5.47
CA GLN A 342 22.66 15.12 5.41
C GLN A 342 24.02 15.81 5.54
N ASP A 343 24.80 15.33 6.50
CA ASP A 343 26.20 15.71 6.64
C ASP A 343 27.03 14.81 5.71
N PHE A 344 27.79 15.44 4.80
CA PHE A 344 28.74 14.81 3.88
C PHE A 344 30.17 15.22 4.25
N VAL A 345 31.15 14.32 4.08
CA VAL A 345 32.57 14.63 4.28
C VAL A 345 33.23 14.80 2.93
N LEU A 346 33.75 16.00 2.68
CA LEU A 346 34.56 16.30 1.50
C LEU A 346 35.91 15.58 1.59
N PRO A 347 36.61 15.31 0.48
CA PRO A 347 37.93 14.64 0.52
C PRO A 347 39.01 15.40 1.30
N CYS A 348 38.82 16.69 1.57
CA CYS A 348 39.68 17.47 2.46
C CYS A 348 39.37 17.30 3.95
N GLY A 349 38.36 16.49 4.32
CA GLY A 349 37.90 16.26 5.69
C GLY A 349 36.82 17.23 6.19
N LYS A 350 36.55 18.34 5.47
CA LYS A 350 35.48 19.29 5.84
C LYS A 350 34.11 18.60 5.77
N THR A 351 33.29 18.82 6.78
CA THR A 351 31.88 18.40 6.75
C THR A 351 31.02 19.48 6.09
N LEU A 352 30.21 19.07 5.13
CA LEU A 352 29.23 19.88 4.43
C LEU A 352 27.82 19.38 4.80
N THR A 353 26.98 20.26 5.34
CA THR A 353 25.59 19.94 5.65
C THR A 353 24.68 20.37 4.51
N ILE A 354 24.05 19.41 3.84
CA ILE A 354 23.13 19.67 2.73
C ILE A 354 21.70 19.40 3.17
N ARG A 355 20.81 20.36 2.92
CA ARG A 355 19.36 20.17 3.06
C ARG A 355 18.83 19.28 1.94
N LEU A 356 18.00 18.30 2.27
CA LEU A 356 17.51 17.26 1.35
C LEU A 356 16.08 17.47 0.83
N ASP A 357 15.21 18.16 1.57
CA ASP A 357 13.86 18.52 1.11
C ASP A 357 13.88 19.71 0.14
N ASN A 358 12.93 19.78 -0.78
CA ASN A 358 12.89 20.82 -1.81
C ASN A 358 12.69 22.21 -1.18
N THR A 359 13.46 23.16 -1.69
CA THR A 359 13.37 24.59 -1.43
C THR A 359 12.66 25.32 -2.56
N ASP A 360 12.30 26.58 -2.33
CA ASP A 360 11.64 27.42 -3.35
C ASP A 360 12.54 27.63 -4.58
N GLU A 361 13.86 27.72 -4.36
CA GLU A 361 14.85 27.82 -5.43
C GLU A 361 14.84 26.57 -6.33
N ASP A 362 14.83 25.36 -5.75
CA ASP A 362 14.80 24.11 -6.52
C ASP A 362 13.53 24.01 -7.39
N CYS A 363 12.41 24.49 -6.85
CA CYS A 363 11.13 24.57 -7.54
C CYS A 363 11.20 25.56 -8.72
N ALA A 364 11.84 26.72 -8.54
CA ALA A 364 12.01 27.73 -9.57
C ALA A 364 12.86 27.21 -10.75
N VAL A 365 13.95 26.49 -10.47
CA VAL A 365 14.84 25.93 -11.50
C VAL A 365 14.38 24.55 -12.02
N ARG A 366 13.25 24.02 -11.51
CA ARG A 366 12.68 22.70 -11.85
C ARG A 366 13.68 21.54 -11.68
N LYS A 367 14.61 21.66 -10.73
CA LYS A 367 15.58 20.62 -10.36
C LYS A 367 15.36 20.23 -8.89
N PRO A 368 14.29 19.49 -8.57
CA PRO A 368 13.96 19.16 -7.19
C PRO A 368 15.11 18.36 -6.56
N ARG A 369 15.71 18.87 -5.49
CA ARG A 369 16.83 18.19 -4.83
C ARG A 369 16.43 16.84 -4.23
N ALA A 370 15.19 16.70 -3.77
CA ALA A 370 14.67 15.43 -3.23
C ALA A 370 14.62 14.31 -4.29
N GLU A 371 14.61 14.65 -5.59
CA GLU A 371 14.78 13.68 -6.66
C GLU A 371 16.22 13.16 -6.70
N ARG A 372 17.20 14.06 -6.48
CA ARG A 372 18.62 13.90 -6.82
C ARG A 372 19.52 13.50 -5.66
N ILE A 373 19.14 13.83 -4.44
CA ILE A 373 19.87 13.47 -3.22
C ILE A 373 18.88 12.78 -2.27
N ARG A 374 19.05 11.47 -2.09
CA ARG A 374 18.19 10.64 -1.25
C ARG A 374 18.65 10.67 0.22
N GLN A 375 17.72 10.47 1.15
CA GLN A 375 18.03 10.25 2.57
C GLN A 375 18.97 9.05 2.73
N HIS A 376 18.64 7.96 2.05
CA HIS A 376 19.47 6.78 1.88
C HIS A 376 19.66 6.54 0.38
N ALA A 377 20.88 6.73 -0.11
CA ALA A 377 21.20 6.48 -1.51
C ALA A 377 21.13 4.98 -1.82
N PRO A 378 20.76 4.58 -3.06
CA PRO A 378 20.71 3.18 -3.49
C PRO A 378 21.96 2.37 -3.15
N GLU A 379 23.15 2.95 -3.31
CA GLU A 379 24.43 2.29 -3.00
C GLU A 379 24.81 2.35 -1.50
N GLY A 380 23.94 2.86 -0.63
CA GLY A 380 24.15 2.92 0.83
C GLY A 380 23.62 1.67 1.52
N GLY A 381 24.28 1.25 2.61
CA GLY A 381 23.92 0.04 3.37
C GLY A 381 22.46 0.00 3.82
N VAL A 382 21.94 1.10 4.38
CA VAL A 382 20.53 1.17 4.81
C VAL A 382 19.56 0.93 3.64
N TYR A 383 19.84 1.47 2.45
CA TYR A 383 18.98 1.20 1.30
C TYR A 383 19.07 -0.26 0.87
N GLN A 384 20.29 -0.81 0.73
CA GLN A 384 20.51 -2.19 0.33
C GLN A 384 19.85 -3.19 1.28
N ASP A 385 19.94 -2.94 2.59
CA ASP A 385 19.36 -3.81 3.61
C ASP A 385 17.83 -3.70 3.68
N ARG A 386 17.28 -2.49 3.51
CA ARG A 386 15.89 -2.19 3.87
C ARG A 386 14.96 -2.01 2.68
N TYR A 387 15.46 -1.73 1.48
CA TYR A 387 14.63 -1.67 0.27
C TYR A 387 14.02 -3.05 -0.07
N GLY A 388 14.66 -4.15 0.34
CA GLY A 388 14.11 -5.50 0.24
C GLY A 388 12.77 -5.70 0.95
N TRP A 389 12.37 -4.80 1.86
CA TRP A 389 11.03 -4.83 2.46
C TRP A 389 9.90 -4.67 1.44
N ARG A 390 10.19 -4.13 0.24
CA ARG A 390 9.26 -4.10 -0.91
C ARG A 390 8.71 -5.47 -1.30
N GLU A 391 9.41 -6.56 -0.96
CA GLU A 391 8.93 -7.93 -1.22
C GLU A 391 7.59 -8.21 -0.52
N ASP A 392 7.26 -7.46 0.54
CA ASP A 392 5.95 -7.58 1.19
C ASP A 392 4.81 -7.13 0.26
N SER A 393 4.98 -6.05 -0.53
CA SER A 393 3.98 -5.63 -1.52
C SER A 393 3.94 -6.53 -2.75
N GLU A 394 5.09 -7.01 -3.24
CA GLU A 394 5.12 -8.01 -4.31
C GLU A 394 4.39 -9.30 -3.91
N SER A 395 4.52 -9.71 -2.64
CA SER A 395 3.83 -10.87 -2.09
C SER A 395 2.31 -10.72 -2.17
N TRP A 396 1.74 -9.56 -1.81
CA TRP A 396 0.29 -9.33 -1.90
C TRP A 396 -0.18 -9.29 -3.35
N ASN A 397 0.57 -8.63 -4.22
CA ASN A 397 0.26 -8.54 -5.65
C ASN A 397 0.22 -9.92 -6.32
N ASN A 398 1.17 -10.79 -5.98
CA ASN A 398 1.19 -12.18 -6.45
C ASN A 398 0.01 -13.00 -5.89
N ILE A 399 -0.41 -12.75 -4.64
CA ILE A 399 -1.59 -13.42 -4.07
C ILE A 399 -2.86 -12.97 -4.80
N VAL A 400 -3.00 -11.67 -5.15
CA VAL A 400 -4.14 -11.19 -5.95
C VAL A 400 -4.24 -11.98 -7.26
N ASP A 401 -3.14 -12.07 -8.03
CA ASP A 401 -3.13 -12.80 -9.30
C ASP A 401 -3.53 -14.26 -9.13
N ARG A 402 -2.89 -14.96 -8.18
CA ARG A 402 -3.15 -16.39 -7.92
C ARG A 402 -4.54 -16.68 -7.38
N THR A 403 -5.14 -15.72 -6.69
CA THR A 403 -6.49 -15.88 -6.14
C THR A 403 -7.51 -15.78 -7.25
N LEU A 404 -7.33 -14.86 -8.20
CA LEU A 404 -8.31 -14.58 -9.25
C LEU A 404 -8.52 -15.78 -10.19
N TYR A 405 -9.77 -16.10 -10.48
CA TYR A 405 -10.10 -17.14 -11.45
C TYR A 405 -9.56 -16.77 -12.85
N GLY A 406 -8.60 -17.57 -13.34
CA GLY A 406 -7.91 -17.30 -14.60
C GLY A 406 -7.11 -15.99 -14.57
N GLU A 407 -6.67 -15.56 -13.39
CA GLU A 407 -5.92 -14.30 -13.14
C GLU A 407 -6.69 -13.04 -13.57
N ARG A 408 -8.03 -13.12 -13.64
CA ARG A 408 -8.89 -12.04 -14.12
C ARG A 408 -9.97 -11.70 -13.10
N MET A 409 -10.15 -10.40 -12.87
CA MET A 409 -11.18 -9.87 -12.00
C MET A 409 -12.54 -9.86 -12.69
N ILE A 410 -13.47 -10.67 -12.19
CA ILE A 410 -14.84 -10.78 -12.72
C ILE A 410 -15.73 -9.65 -12.16
N ALA A 411 -15.27 -8.41 -12.32
CA ALA A 411 -15.99 -7.18 -12.00
C ALA A 411 -15.67 -6.11 -13.05
N HIS A 412 -16.71 -5.42 -13.53
CA HIS A 412 -16.59 -4.51 -14.68
C HIS A 412 -16.64 -3.02 -14.31
N THR A 413 -17.22 -2.67 -13.16
CA THR A 413 -17.30 -1.28 -12.70
C THR A 413 -16.29 -1.05 -11.59
N TRP A 414 -15.70 0.15 -11.54
CA TRP A 414 -14.70 0.50 -10.52
C TRP A 414 -15.17 0.26 -9.10
N ARG A 415 -16.45 0.51 -8.81
CA ARG A 415 -17.03 0.25 -7.49
C ARG A 415 -17.00 -1.23 -7.12
N LYS A 416 -17.35 -2.10 -8.06
CA LYS A 416 -17.35 -3.56 -7.84
C LYS A 416 -15.93 -4.12 -7.80
N GLN A 417 -15.03 -3.55 -8.60
CA GLN A 417 -13.61 -3.93 -8.62
C GLN A 417 -12.92 -3.51 -7.32
N LEU A 418 -13.15 -2.28 -6.84
CA LEU A 418 -12.67 -1.82 -5.54
C LEU A 418 -13.27 -2.64 -4.40
N LEU A 419 -14.56 -2.97 -4.45
CA LEU A 419 -15.19 -3.84 -3.46
C LEU A 419 -14.50 -5.22 -3.41
N PHE A 420 -14.13 -5.78 -4.57
CA PHE A 420 -13.36 -7.01 -4.63
C PHE A 420 -11.99 -6.88 -3.94
N MET A 421 -11.29 -5.78 -4.18
CA MET A 421 -10.00 -5.48 -3.55
C MET A 421 -10.12 -5.23 -2.04
N ILE A 422 -11.21 -4.63 -1.56
CA ILE A 422 -11.52 -4.55 -0.13
C ILE A 422 -11.71 -5.97 0.43
N GLY A 423 -12.40 -6.85 -0.29
CA GLY A 423 -12.51 -8.27 0.08
C GLY A 423 -11.15 -8.95 0.24
N HIS A 424 -10.23 -8.69 -0.69
CA HIS A 424 -8.84 -9.15 -0.59
C HIS A 424 -8.15 -8.61 0.68
N MET A 425 -8.23 -7.30 0.92
CA MET A 425 -7.68 -6.66 2.12
C MET A 425 -8.19 -7.29 3.41
N LEU A 426 -9.51 -7.47 3.52
CA LEU A 426 -10.14 -8.08 4.70
C LEU A 426 -9.66 -9.52 4.92
N ALA A 427 -9.54 -10.33 3.85
CA ALA A 427 -9.05 -11.69 3.96
C ALA A 427 -7.60 -11.73 4.46
N ARG A 428 -6.73 -10.85 3.92
CA ARG A 428 -5.34 -10.76 4.36
C ARG A 428 -5.23 -10.35 5.82
N ASN A 429 -6.04 -9.39 6.25
CA ASN A 429 -6.00 -8.90 7.62
C ASN A 429 -6.53 -9.94 8.63
N VAL A 430 -7.53 -10.75 8.25
CA VAL A 430 -7.97 -11.91 9.05
C VAL A 430 -6.82 -12.93 9.23
N LEU A 431 -6.07 -13.26 8.16
CA LEU A 431 -4.92 -14.15 8.29
C LEU A 431 -3.81 -13.57 9.15
N ALA A 432 -3.54 -12.27 9.00
CA ALA A 432 -2.52 -11.61 9.78
C ALA A 432 -2.85 -11.73 11.26
N GLN A 433 -4.10 -11.45 11.64
CA GLN A 433 -4.56 -11.62 13.01
C GLN A 433 -4.36 -13.05 13.50
N HIS A 434 -4.83 -14.04 12.73
CA HIS A 434 -4.67 -15.46 13.09
C HIS A 434 -3.20 -15.86 13.26
N ALA A 435 -2.32 -15.40 12.38
CA ALA A 435 -0.88 -15.69 12.45
C ALA A 435 -0.23 -15.06 13.70
N ILE A 436 -0.59 -13.81 14.01
CA ILE A 436 -0.09 -13.07 15.17
C ILE A 436 -0.59 -13.72 16.47
N ASP A 437 -1.88 -14.05 16.56
CA ASP A 437 -2.47 -14.69 17.74
C ASP A 437 -1.81 -16.06 17.98
N ARG A 438 -1.58 -16.83 16.92
CA ARG A 438 -0.87 -18.11 17.01
C ARG A 438 0.57 -17.93 17.48
N GLU A 439 1.26 -16.88 17.06
CA GLU A 439 2.62 -16.58 17.51
C GLU A 439 2.66 -16.19 18.98
N ARG A 440 1.72 -15.35 19.44
CA ARG A 440 1.57 -14.96 20.85
C ARG A 440 1.27 -16.14 21.78
N LEU A 441 0.59 -17.15 21.28
CA LEU A 441 0.28 -18.37 22.02
C LEU A 441 1.42 -19.40 22.04
N ARG A 442 2.50 -19.20 21.26
CA ARG A 442 3.68 -20.07 21.36
C ARG A 442 4.39 -19.80 22.68
N PRO A 443 4.69 -20.84 23.48
CA PRO A 443 5.55 -20.66 24.64
C PRO A 443 6.89 -20.06 24.18
N THR A 444 7.32 -18.97 24.82
CA THR A 444 8.70 -18.50 24.71
C THR A 444 9.61 -19.63 25.20
N ALA A 445 10.43 -20.16 24.31
CA ALA A 445 11.39 -21.22 24.59
C ALA A 445 12.53 -20.73 25.49
#